data_AF-A0A3L6S3E0-F1
#
_entry.id   AF-A0A3L6S3E0-F1
#
_cell.length_a   1.000
_cell.length_b   1.000
_cell.length_c   1.000
_cell.angle_alpha   90.00
_cell.angle_beta   90.00
_cell.angle_gamma   90.00
#
_symmetry.space_group_name_H-M   'P 1'
#
loop_
_entity.id
_entity.type
_entity.pdbx_description
1 polymer ?
#
loop_
_entity_poly.entity_id
_entity_poly.type
_entity_poly.pdbx_seq_one_letter_code
_entity_poly.pdbx_strand_id
1 'polypeptide(L)'
;MTGNKLALLKQAMRFVIDNLGPADRLSVVSFSHRADRRIRLVRTSDDGKASAKRAVESLVAGGSTNIGSGLHVASEVLADRRYRNAVTSVILLSDGQHTCIRHRDFTELVPLPFRAAPQKTPPSWSCTYRDVATGRAAVVVGDDAVVQRPAEVTDPEASVEVERERVRVAAAEEIAAARAAAERGAFEEAGRILHRQLYRVQVSLESAPGGDPMLDALEEELEELEECMEDEEEYERVGRARVLKGMSSHAQQRASYVAVRKRERERAPQPYMTTAMESMVKKSQKLREEHPTSPPPLPEKRKRGSDRS
;
A
#
# COMPACT_ATOMS: atom_id res chain seq x y z
N MET A 1 -8.88 8.72 -28.70
CA MET A 1 -7.49 8.26 -28.85
C MET A 1 -6.85 8.46 -30.24
N THR A 2 -7.56 8.86 -31.32
CA THR A 2 -6.96 8.89 -32.68
C THR A 2 -5.81 9.92 -32.84
N GLY A 3 -4.93 9.69 -33.82
CA GLY A 3 -3.85 10.60 -34.18
C GLY A 3 -2.70 10.66 -33.16
N ASN A 4 -2.21 11.87 -32.88
CA ASN A 4 -1.00 12.11 -32.07
C ASN A 4 -1.07 11.50 -30.67
N LYS A 5 -2.26 11.41 -30.05
CA LYS A 5 -2.44 10.83 -28.71
C LYS A 5 -2.08 9.34 -28.68
N LEU A 6 -2.51 8.56 -29.69
CA LEU A 6 -2.13 7.14 -29.80
C LEU A 6 -0.64 6.97 -30.12
N ALA A 7 -0.07 7.86 -30.94
CA ALA A 7 1.37 7.84 -31.22
C ALA A 7 2.20 8.05 -29.93
N LEU A 8 1.82 9.03 -29.10
CA LEU A 8 2.45 9.29 -27.81
C LEU A 8 2.29 8.10 -26.84
N LEU A 9 1.11 7.48 -26.80
CA LEU A 9 0.87 6.28 -26.00
C LEU A 9 1.82 5.14 -26.41
N LYS A 10 1.94 4.87 -27.72
CA LYS A 10 2.85 3.85 -28.24
C LYS A 10 4.29 4.14 -27.84
N GLN A 11 4.73 5.39 -27.99
CA GLN A 11 6.08 5.82 -27.59
C GLN A 11 6.33 5.64 -26.09
N ALA A 12 5.40 6.09 -25.24
CA ALA A 12 5.50 5.93 -23.79
C ALA A 12 5.53 4.46 -23.36
N MET A 13 4.68 3.63 -23.97
CA MET A 13 4.63 2.19 -23.67
C MET A 13 5.89 1.46 -24.12
N ARG A 14 6.54 1.86 -25.23
CA ARG A 14 7.87 1.32 -25.60
C ARG A 14 8.88 1.59 -24.48
N PHE A 15 8.94 2.82 -23.98
CA PHE A 15 9.82 3.20 -22.88
C PHE A 15 9.56 2.36 -21.62
N VAL A 16 8.29 2.14 -21.25
CA VAL A 16 7.94 1.28 -20.11
C VAL A 16 8.43 -0.15 -20.36
N ILE A 17 8.14 -0.74 -21.52
CA ILE A 17 8.53 -2.12 -21.86
C ILE A 17 10.06 -2.28 -21.80
N ASP A 18 10.80 -1.27 -22.23
CA ASP A 18 12.27 -1.30 -22.21
C ASP A 18 12.84 -1.33 -20.79
N ASN A 19 12.20 -0.62 -19.86
CA ASN A 19 12.61 -0.54 -18.46
C ASN A 19 12.11 -1.70 -17.58
N LEU A 20 11.26 -2.60 -18.08
CA LEU A 20 10.86 -3.80 -17.33
C LEU A 20 12.01 -4.81 -17.24
N GLY A 21 12.17 -5.44 -16.08
CA GLY A 21 13.17 -6.48 -15.85
C GLY A 21 12.75 -7.84 -16.44
N PRO A 22 13.67 -8.80 -16.56
CA PRO A 22 13.37 -10.13 -17.12
C PRO A 22 12.45 -10.99 -16.23
N ALA A 23 12.34 -10.64 -14.94
CA ALA A 23 11.42 -11.30 -13.99
C ALA A 23 9.99 -10.74 -14.04
N ASP A 24 9.81 -9.54 -14.62
CA ASP A 24 8.52 -8.90 -14.72
C ASP A 24 7.64 -9.62 -15.75
N ARG A 25 6.34 -9.33 -15.68
CA ARG A 25 5.36 -9.85 -16.62
C ARG A 25 4.41 -8.77 -17.06
N LEU A 26 4.13 -8.76 -18.35
CA LEU A 26 3.27 -7.76 -18.96
C LEU A 26 2.21 -8.43 -19.82
N SER A 27 0.99 -7.92 -19.73
CA SER A 27 -0.09 -8.17 -20.68
C SER A 27 -0.58 -6.81 -21.17
N VAL A 28 -1.00 -6.76 -22.43
CA VAL A 28 -1.60 -5.56 -23.04
C VAL A 28 -3.03 -5.92 -23.39
N VAL A 29 -3.97 -5.17 -22.80
CA VAL A 29 -5.39 -5.23 -23.11
C VAL A 29 -5.76 -3.91 -23.81
N SER A 30 -6.42 -4.01 -24.95
CA SER A 30 -6.99 -2.84 -25.63
C SER A 30 -8.50 -2.86 -25.42
N PHE A 31 -9.11 -1.69 -25.25
CA PHE A 31 -10.56 -1.58 -25.17
C PHE A 31 -11.08 -0.46 -26.08
N SER A 32 -12.26 -0.70 -26.64
CA SER A 32 -13.06 0.25 -27.40
C SER A 32 -14.55 0.03 -27.08
N HIS A 33 -15.35 -0.40 -28.05
CA HIS A 33 -16.68 -0.97 -27.84
C HIS A 33 -16.62 -2.34 -27.13
N ARG A 34 -15.55 -3.09 -27.36
CA ARG A 34 -15.18 -4.37 -26.74
C ARG A 34 -13.73 -4.31 -26.25
N ALA A 35 -13.35 -5.22 -25.37
CA ALA A 35 -11.97 -5.40 -24.93
C ALA A 35 -11.35 -6.67 -25.50
N ASP A 36 -10.07 -6.55 -25.87
CA ASP A 36 -9.27 -7.63 -26.45
C ASP A 36 -7.92 -7.69 -25.76
N ARG A 37 -7.54 -8.89 -25.32
CA ARG A 37 -6.19 -9.19 -24.85
C ARG A 37 -5.24 -9.30 -26.04
N ARG A 38 -4.45 -8.25 -26.30
CA ARG A 38 -3.48 -8.18 -27.40
C ARG A 38 -2.29 -9.09 -27.22
N ILE A 39 -1.88 -9.28 -25.97
CA ILE A 39 -0.84 -10.26 -25.62
C ILE A 39 -1.18 -10.88 -24.27
N ARG A 40 -1.00 -12.20 -24.15
CA ARG A 40 -1.10 -12.91 -22.87
C ARG A 40 -0.08 -12.35 -21.87
N LEU A 41 -0.26 -12.66 -20.59
CA LEU A 41 0.71 -12.29 -19.56
C LEU A 41 2.03 -13.03 -19.80
N VAL A 42 3.00 -12.35 -20.41
CA VAL A 42 4.32 -12.91 -20.78
C VAL A 42 5.41 -12.34 -19.89
N ARG A 43 6.44 -13.14 -19.61
CA ARG A 43 7.68 -12.61 -19.03
C ARG A 43 8.32 -11.64 -19.99
N THR A 44 8.87 -10.56 -19.47
CA THR A 44 9.59 -9.53 -20.24
C THR A 44 11.04 -9.92 -20.50
N SER A 45 11.26 -11.14 -21.00
CA SER A 45 12.49 -11.51 -21.72
C SER A 45 12.61 -10.72 -23.02
N ASP A 46 13.73 -10.80 -23.73
CA ASP A 46 13.91 -10.07 -25.00
C ASP A 46 12.80 -10.36 -26.01
N ASP A 47 12.40 -11.63 -26.16
CA ASP A 47 11.26 -12.04 -26.98
C ASP A 47 9.92 -11.54 -26.47
N GLY A 48 9.75 -11.50 -25.14
CA GLY A 48 8.56 -10.98 -24.48
C GLY A 48 8.40 -9.49 -24.69
N LYS A 49 9.49 -8.73 -24.54
CA LYS A 49 9.56 -7.30 -24.83
C LYS A 49 9.28 -7.02 -26.31
N ALA A 50 9.90 -7.78 -27.22
CA ALA A 50 9.65 -7.65 -28.65
C ALA A 50 8.18 -7.93 -29.00
N SER A 51 7.58 -8.94 -28.38
CA SER A 51 6.17 -9.29 -28.58
C SER A 51 5.22 -8.24 -28.00
N ALA A 52 5.53 -7.70 -26.82
CA ALA A 52 4.76 -6.62 -26.21
C ALA A 52 4.83 -5.33 -27.04
N LYS A 53 6.01 -4.97 -27.55
CA LYS A 53 6.17 -3.84 -28.47
C LYS A 53 5.33 -4.04 -29.73
N ARG A 54 5.39 -5.22 -30.37
CA ARG A 54 4.54 -5.54 -31.53
C ARG A 54 3.04 -5.41 -31.21
N ALA A 55 2.61 -5.85 -30.03
CA ALA A 55 1.22 -5.73 -29.59
C ALA A 55 0.80 -4.27 -29.36
N VAL A 56 1.69 -3.42 -28.85
CA VAL A 56 1.45 -1.97 -28.70
C VAL A 56 1.42 -1.29 -30.07
N GLU A 57 2.29 -1.66 -30.99
CA GLU A 57 2.33 -1.07 -32.34
C GLU A 57 1.10 -1.41 -33.18
N SER A 58 0.51 -2.58 -32.97
CA SER A 58 -0.71 -2.98 -33.68
C SER A 58 -1.99 -2.32 -33.15
N LEU A 59 -1.90 -1.52 -32.08
CA LEU A 59 -3.05 -0.78 -31.56
C LEU A 59 -3.57 0.23 -32.59
N VAL A 60 -4.87 0.19 -32.81
CA VAL A 60 -5.61 1.13 -33.66
C VAL A 60 -6.75 1.71 -32.83
N ALA A 61 -6.89 3.04 -32.85
CA ALA A 61 -7.99 3.72 -32.19
C ALA A 61 -9.23 3.67 -33.09
N GLY A 62 -10.35 3.20 -32.53
CA GLY A 62 -11.65 3.16 -33.19
C GLY A 62 -12.73 2.71 -32.21
N GLY A 63 -14.01 2.89 -32.56
CA GLY A 63 -15.14 2.54 -31.70
C GLY A 63 -15.40 3.51 -30.54
N SER A 64 -16.21 3.07 -29.56
CA SER A 64 -16.55 3.81 -28.33
C SER A 64 -15.55 3.55 -27.20
N THR A 65 -15.83 4.03 -25.98
CA THR A 65 -14.98 3.85 -24.79
C THR A 65 -15.70 3.04 -23.71
N ASN A 66 -15.47 1.72 -23.70
CA ASN A 66 -15.99 0.76 -22.71
C ASN A 66 -14.87 0.33 -21.75
N ILE A 67 -14.67 1.11 -20.69
CA ILE A 67 -13.64 0.87 -19.68
C ILE A 67 -13.97 -0.37 -18.87
N GLY A 68 -15.27 -0.60 -18.56
CA GLY A 68 -15.72 -1.77 -17.82
C GLY A 68 -15.26 -3.08 -18.46
N SER A 69 -15.50 -3.24 -19.77
CA SER A 69 -15.03 -4.41 -20.52
C SER A 69 -13.49 -4.55 -20.50
N GLY A 70 -12.77 -3.42 -20.60
CA GLY A 70 -11.30 -3.42 -20.53
C GLY A 70 -10.77 -3.93 -19.19
N LEU A 71 -11.36 -3.47 -18.09
CA LEU A 71 -10.96 -3.87 -16.75
C LEU A 71 -11.43 -5.29 -16.41
N HIS A 72 -12.58 -5.74 -16.93
CA HIS A 72 -13.03 -7.13 -16.79
C HIS A 72 -12.02 -8.11 -17.42
N VAL A 73 -11.62 -7.87 -18.68
CA VAL A 73 -10.59 -8.70 -19.35
C VAL A 73 -9.25 -8.62 -18.62
N ALA A 74 -8.87 -7.46 -18.08
CA ALA A 74 -7.67 -7.34 -17.26
C ALA A 74 -7.76 -8.19 -15.97
N SER A 75 -8.94 -8.21 -15.32
CA SER A 75 -9.21 -9.05 -14.15
C SER A 75 -9.11 -10.54 -14.49
N GLU A 76 -9.69 -10.99 -15.60
CA GLU A 76 -9.58 -12.38 -16.07
C GLU A 76 -8.12 -12.78 -16.33
N VAL A 77 -7.35 -11.92 -17.00
CA VAL A 77 -5.90 -12.15 -17.22
C VAL A 77 -5.16 -12.38 -15.90
N LEU A 78 -5.53 -11.63 -14.88
CA LEU A 78 -4.95 -11.75 -13.56
C LEU A 78 -5.49 -12.96 -12.81
N ALA A 79 -6.76 -13.32 -12.93
CA ALA A 79 -7.36 -14.48 -12.28
C ALA A 79 -6.77 -15.80 -12.83
N ASP A 80 -6.60 -15.89 -14.16
CA ASP A 80 -6.13 -17.08 -14.87
C ASP A 80 -4.61 -17.29 -14.82
N ARG A 81 -3.88 -16.40 -14.14
CA ARG A 81 -2.42 -16.48 -14.08
C ARG A 81 -1.99 -17.70 -13.26
N ARG A 82 -1.21 -18.58 -13.88
CA ARG A 82 -0.60 -19.73 -13.18
C ARG A 82 0.40 -19.33 -12.09
N TYR A 83 1.00 -18.15 -12.21
CA TYR A 83 2.00 -17.67 -11.28
C TYR A 83 1.56 -16.33 -10.71
N ARG A 84 1.49 -16.24 -9.38
CA ARG A 84 1.10 -15.03 -8.66
C ARG A 84 2.35 -14.31 -8.17
N ASN A 85 2.53 -13.07 -8.61
CA ASN A 85 3.57 -12.17 -8.11
C ASN A 85 3.09 -11.49 -6.82
N ALA A 86 4.02 -11.15 -5.92
CA ALA A 86 3.73 -10.39 -4.70
C ALA A 86 3.11 -9.01 -5.01
N VAL A 87 3.54 -8.37 -6.09
CA VAL A 87 2.98 -7.11 -6.58
C VAL A 87 2.31 -7.36 -7.92
N THR A 88 1.05 -6.95 -8.02
CA THR A 88 0.25 -7.01 -9.25
C THR A 88 -0.49 -5.67 -9.41
N SER A 89 -0.39 -5.05 -10.58
CA SER A 89 -1.05 -3.78 -10.86
C SER A 89 -1.71 -3.79 -12.24
N VAL A 90 -2.80 -3.02 -12.37
CA VAL A 90 -3.46 -2.72 -13.64
C VAL A 90 -3.32 -1.22 -13.88
N ILE A 91 -2.76 -0.84 -15.03
CA ILE A 91 -2.59 0.56 -15.42
C ILE A 91 -3.57 0.85 -16.55
N LEU A 92 -4.51 1.76 -16.32
CA LEU A 92 -5.48 2.18 -17.31
C LEU A 92 -5.01 3.47 -17.99
N LEU A 93 -4.95 3.43 -19.32
CA LEU A 93 -4.62 4.59 -20.15
C LEU A 93 -5.82 4.92 -21.06
N SER A 94 -6.44 6.08 -20.86
CA SER A 94 -7.60 6.57 -21.63
C SER A 94 -7.47 8.06 -21.88
N ASP A 95 -7.96 8.57 -23.01
CA ASP A 95 -7.99 10.01 -23.33
C ASP A 95 -9.39 10.64 -23.24
N GLY A 96 -10.35 9.94 -22.63
CA GLY A 96 -11.72 10.43 -22.50
C GLY A 96 -12.56 9.62 -21.51
N GLN A 97 -13.76 10.14 -21.25
CA GLN A 97 -14.74 9.54 -20.34
C GLN A 97 -15.38 8.27 -20.92
N HIS A 98 -15.93 7.44 -20.02
CA HIS A 98 -16.73 6.28 -20.38
C HIS A 98 -17.93 6.71 -21.24
N THR A 99 -18.00 6.27 -22.49
CA THR A 99 -19.05 6.70 -23.43
C THR A 99 -20.12 5.64 -23.68
N CYS A 100 -19.93 4.39 -23.25
CA CYS A 100 -20.97 3.38 -23.41
C CYS A 100 -22.02 3.47 -22.29
N ILE A 101 -23.28 3.64 -22.72
CA ILE A 101 -24.46 3.86 -21.87
C ILE A 101 -25.00 2.55 -21.25
N ARG A 102 -24.51 1.39 -21.69
CA ARG A 102 -25.12 0.07 -21.36
C ARG A 102 -24.66 -0.57 -20.05
N HIS A 103 -23.56 -0.14 -19.46
CA HIS A 103 -23.09 -0.65 -18.17
C HIS A 103 -22.52 0.52 -17.35
N ARG A 104 -23.38 1.12 -16.51
CA ARG A 104 -22.93 1.98 -15.41
C ARG A 104 -22.48 1.17 -14.19
N ASP A 105 -22.70 -0.14 -14.23
CA ASP A 105 -22.46 -1.02 -13.10
C ASP A 105 -21.00 -1.49 -13.13
N PHE A 106 -20.14 -0.73 -12.46
CA PHE A 106 -18.77 -1.13 -12.18
C PHE A 106 -18.68 -2.29 -11.16
N THR A 107 -19.81 -2.86 -10.73
CA THR A 107 -19.89 -4.02 -9.82
C THR A 107 -19.18 -5.26 -10.36
N GLU A 108 -18.89 -5.35 -11.66
CA GLU A 108 -18.11 -6.43 -12.28
C GLU A 108 -16.60 -6.30 -12.08
N LEU A 109 -16.14 -5.18 -11.49
CA LEU A 109 -14.73 -4.94 -11.16
C LEU A 109 -14.39 -5.34 -9.73
N VAL A 110 -15.40 -5.67 -8.92
CA VAL A 110 -15.23 -6.19 -7.57
C VAL A 110 -15.05 -7.71 -7.67
N PRO A 111 -14.07 -8.32 -6.97
CA PRO A 111 -13.90 -9.77 -6.96
C PRO A 111 -15.22 -10.52 -6.65
N LEU A 112 -15.35 -11.74 -7.14
CA LEU A 112 -16.59 -12.52 -7.06
C LEU A 112 -17.26 -12.69 -5.67
N PRO A 113 -16.58 -12.69 -4.51
CA PRO A 113 -17.29 -12.86 -3.22
C PRO A 113 -18.17 -11.68 -2.77
N PHE A 114 -18.33 -10.64 -3.62
CA PHE A 114 -18.92 -9.36 -3.23
C PHE A 114 -20.26 -8.96 -3.91
N ARG A 115 -21.02 -9.89 -4.52
CA ARG A 115 -22.33 -9.59 -5.18
C ARG A 115 -23.55 -10.08 -4.36
N ALA A 116 -24.47 -9.14 -4.01
CA ALA A 116 -25.89 -9.17 -3.53
C ALA A 116 -26.38 -10.33 -2.59
N ALA A 117 -27.15 -10.21 -1.48
CA ALA A 117 -27.87 -9.19 -0.66
C ALA A 117 -28.14 -9.81 0.77
N PRO A 118 -28.83 -9.20 1.78
CA PRO A 118 -28.91 -7.82 2.27
C PRO A 118 -28.31 -7.58 3.71
N GLN A 119 -27.70 -6.40 3.90
CA GLN A 119 -27.36 -5.61 5.13
C GLN A 119 -26.37 -6.15 6.20
N LYS A 120 -25.46 -5.31 6.77
CA LYS A 120 -25.77 -4.14 7.63
C LYS A 120 -25.09 -2.78 7.32
N THR A 121 -24.05 -2.71 6.51
CA THR A 121 -23.63 -1.51 5.76
C THR A 121 -22.67 -2.01 4.67
N PRO A 122 -22.97 -1.83 3.39
CA PRO A 122 -22.06 -2.24 2.34
C PRO A 122 -20.79 -1.35 2.35
N PRO A 123 -19.58 -1.90 2.17
CA PRO A 123 -18.41 -1.10 1.87
C PRO A 123 -18.64 -0.27 0.59
N SER A 124 -18.71 1.06 0.76
CA SER A 124 -18.72 2.02 -0.34
C SER A 124 -17.31 2.15 -0.90
N TRP A 125 -17.12 1.97 -2.20
CA TRP A 125 -15.84 2.22 -2.84
C TRP A 125 -15.88 3.53 -3.62
N SER A 126 -14.81 4.32 -3.50
CA SER A 126 -14.61 5.52 -4.29
C SER A 126 -13.24 5.46 -4.95
N CYS A 127 -13.19 5.70 -6.26
CA CYS A 127 -11.96 5.87 -7.00
C CYS A 127 -11.71 7.35 -7.21
N THR A 128 -10.65 7.89 -6.60
CA THR A 128 -10.13 9.23 -6.93
C THR A 128 -9.05 9.08 -7.99
N TYR A 129 -9.24 9.67 -9.16
CA TYR A 129 -8.18 9.74 -10.17
C TYR A 129 -7.89 11.19 -10.55
N ARG A 130 -6.64 11.47 -10.89
CA ARG A 130 -6.23 12.78 -11.41
C ARG A 130 -6.27 12.72 -12.92
N ASP A 131 -7.15 13.52 -13.52
CA ASP A 131 -7.17 13.72 -14.95
C ASP A 131 -5.90 14.49 -15.34
N VAL A 132 -4.99 13.81 -16.06
CA VAL A 132 -3.66 14.33 -16.37
C VAL A 132 -3.72 15.45 -17.42
N ALA A 133 -4.79 15.51 -18.22
CA ALA A 133 -4.97 16.51 -19.26
C ALA A 133 -5.47 17.85 -18.69
N THR A 134 -6.29 17.80 -17.64
CA THR A 134 -6.91 18.98 -17.01
C THR A 134 -6.32 19.32 -15.65
N GLY A 135 -5.51 18.42 -15.08
CA GLY A 135 -4.93 18.54 -13.73
C GLY A 135 -5.96 18.37 -12.60
N ARG A 136 -7.24 18.14 -12.91
CA ARG A 136 -8.32 18.06 -11.93
C ARG A 136 -8.44 16.65 -11.35
N ALA A 137 -8.70 16.55 -10.06
CA ALA A 137 -9.09 15.29 -9.44
C ALA A 137 -10.58 15.03 -9.69
N ALA A 138 -10.90 13.84 -10.17
CA ALA A 138 -12.27 13.34 -10.30
C ALA A 138 -12.47 12.20 -9.29
N VAL A 139 -13.64 12.19 -8.65
CA VAL A 139 -14.07 11.14 -7.72
C VAL A 139 -15.18 10.35 -8.40
N VAL A 140 -14.93 9.08 -8.67
CA VAL A 140 -15.95 8.13 -9.14
C VAL A 140 -16.40 7.34 -7.93
N VAL A 141 -17.66 7.50 -7.55
CA VAL A 141 -18.29 6.68 -6.52
C VAL A 141 -18.90 5.47 -7.19
N GLY A 142 -18.63 4.31 -6.64
CA GLY A 142 -19.16 3.06 -7.10
C GLY A 142 -20.33 2.53 -6.31
N ASP A 143 -21.03 1.55 -6.88
CA ASP A 143 -22.11 0.87 -6.17
C ASP A 143 -21.57 0.02 -5.02
N ASP A 144 -22.32 0.01 -3.94
CA ASP A 144 -22.13 -0.79 -2.74
C ASP A 144 -21.79 -2.26 -3.02
N ALA A 145 -20.60 -2.70 -2.57
CA ALA A 145 -20.20 -4.11 -2.62
C ALA A 145 -20.73 -4.87 -1.40
N VAL A 146 -21.23 -6.10 -1.56
CA VAL A 146 -21.85 -6.89 -0.47
C VAL A 146 -21.03 -8.13 -0.16
N VAL A 147 -20.38 -8.18 1.01
CA VAL A 147 -19.68 -9.39 1.48
C VAL A 147 -20.71 -10.44 1.91
N GLN A 148 -20.71 -11.61 1.26
CA GLN A 148 -21.51 -12.74 1.74
C GLN A 148 -20.84 -13.37 2.97
N ARG A 149 -21.51 -13.32 4.12
CA ARG A 149 -21.10 -14.05 5.33
C ARG A 149 -21.93 -15.33 5.44
N PRO A 150 -21.31 -16.50 5.67
CA PRO A 150 -22.04 -17.71 6.00
C PRO A 150 -22.98 -17.46 7.18
N ALA A 151 -24.22 -17.96 7.12
CA ALA A 151 -25.19 -17.84 8.21
C ALA A 151 -24.73 -18.60 9.47
N GLU A 152 -23.90 -19.64 9.28
CA GLU A 152 -23.34 -20.46 10.34
C GLU A 152 -21.83 -20.54 10.16
N VAL A 153 -21.10 -20.36 11.27
CA VAL A 153 -19.64 -20.47 11.32
C VAL A 153 -19.30 -21.93 11.55
N THR A 154 -18.83 -22.61 10.51
CA THR A 154 -18.41 -24.03 10.58
C THR A 154 -17.10 -24.25 11.33
N ASP A 155 -16.30 -23.19 11.53
CA ASP A 155 -15.04 -23.24 12.26
C ASP A 155 -14.94 -22.05 13.22
N PRO A 156 -15.11 -22.26 14.54
CA PRO A 156 -15.09 -21.18 15.52
C PRO A 156 -13.67 -20.66 15.79
N GLU A 157 -12.63 -21.33 15.32
CA GLU A 157 -11.26 -20.86 15.53
C GLU A 157 -10.98 -19.63 14.66
N ALA A 158 -10.72 -18.50 15.33
CA ALA A 158 -10.37 -17.27 14.66
C ALA A 158 -9.05 -17.46 13.89
N SER A 159 -9.03 -17.07 12.62
CA SER A 159 -7.79 -17.06 11.84
C SER A 159 -6.73 -16.18 12.52
N VAL A 160 -5.57 -16.76 12.79
CA VAL A 160 -4.41 -16.07 13.38
C VAL A 160 -4.03 -14.84 12.56
N GLU A 161 -4.16 -14.89 11.22
CA GLU A 161 -3.89 -13.76 10.34
C GLU A 161 -4.89 -12.60 10.54
N VAL A 162 -6.16 -12.92 10.78
CA VAL A 162 -7.20 -11.91 11.06
C VAL A 162 -6.97 -11.28 12.43
N GLU A 163 -6.60 -12.08 13.43
CA GLU A 163 -6.30 -11.55 14.76
C GLU A 163 -5.06 -10.67 14.76
N ARG A 164 -3.98 -11.09 14.07
CA ARG A 164 -2.79 -10.25 13.82
C ARG A 164 -3.17 -8.89 13.23
N GLU A 165 -3.99 -8.87 12.19
CA GLU A 165 -4.40 -7.63 11.53
C GLU A 165 -5.29 -6.76 12.41
N ARG A 166 -6.19 -7.35 13.21
CA ARG A 166 -6.99 -6.62 14.19
C ARG A 166 -6.13 -5.93 15.24
N VAL A 167 -5.18 -6.66 15.81
CA VAL A 167 -4.24 -6.16 16.82
C VAL A 167 -3.37 -5.04 16.23
N ARG A 168 -2.88 -5.20 14.99
CA ARG A 168 -2.13 -4.17 14.28
C ARG A 168 -2.93 -2.89 14.07
N VAL A 169 -4.17 -2.98 13.59
CA VAL A 169 -5.01 -1.79 13.34
C VAL A 169 -5.27 -1.06 14.65
N ALA A 170 -5.65 -1.80 15.70
CA ALA A 170 -5.84 -1.22 17.02
C ALA A 170 -4.56 -0.53 17.52
N ALA A 171 -3.38 -1.14 17.32
CA ALA A 171 -2.13 -0.51 17.71
C ALA A 171 -1.86 0.80 16.97
N ALA A 172 -2.09 0.87 15.66
CA ALA A 172 -1.92 2.10 14.90
C ALA A 172 -2.84 3.23 15.40
N GLU A 173 -4.09 2.90 15.75
CA GLU A 173 -5.07 3.85 16.31
C GLU A 173 -4.66 4.32 17.71
N GLU A 174 -4.23 3.42 18.59
CA GLU A 174 -3.82 3.74 19.95
C GLU A 174 -2.49 4.54 19.97
N ILE A 175 -1.54 4.23 19.08
CA ILE A 175 -0.33 5.07 18.90
C ILE A 175 -0.74 6.49 18.46
N ALA A 176 -1.72 6.62 17.57
CA ALA A 176 -2.22 7.93 17.16
C ALA A 176 -2.93 8.68 18.30
N ALA A 177 -3.70 7.96 19.13
CA ALA A 177 -4.35 8.52 20.32
C ALA A 177 -3.32 8.95 21.38
N ALA A 178 -2.31 8.13 21.65
CA ALA A 178 -1.20 8.44 22.54
C ALA A 178 -0.44 9.68 22.06
N ARG A 179 -0.17 9.78 20.75
CA ARG A 179 0.40 10.99 20.14
C ARG A 179 -0.48 12.21 20.41
N ALA A 180 -1.78 12.10 20.18
CA ALA A 180 -2.70 13.21 20.38
C ALA A 180 -2.77 13.65 21.85
N ALA A 181 -2.62 12.73 22.81
CA ALA A 181 -2.52 13.04 24.24
C ALA A 181 -1.19 13.73 24.57
N ALA A 182 -0.06 13.21 24.10
CA ALA A 182 1.26 13.79 24.31
C ALA A 182 1.38 15.21 23.72
N GLU A 183 0.81 15.46 22.53
CA GLU A 183 0.80 16.80 21.91
C GLU A 183 -0.08 17.82 22.69
N ARG A 184 -0.94 17.36 23.61
CA ARG A 184 -1.65 18.21 24.58
C ARG A 184 -0.91 18.35 25.91
N GLY A 185 0.26 17.73 26.07
CA GLY A 185 1.01 17.66 27.32
C GLY A 185 0.52 16.58 28.31
N ALA A 186 -0.41 15.71 27.90
CA ALA A 186 -0.96 14.65 28.76
C ALA A 186 -0.14 13.35 28.67
N PHE A 187 1.11 13.38 29.13
CA PHE A 187 2.08 12.27 29.01
C PHE A 187 1.64 11.01 29.78
N GLU A 188 1.10 11.14 30.98
CA GLU A 188 0.55 10.00 31.74
C GLU A 188 -0.67 9.35 31.06
N GLU A 189 -1.47 10.12 30.33
CA GLU A 189 -2.57 9.59 29.52
C GLU A 189 -2.02 8.82 28.31
N ALA A 190 -1.02 9.39 27.63
CA ALA A 190 -0.35 8.76 26.48
C ALA A 190 0.31 7.43 26.87
N GLY A 191 1.04 7.38 27.98
CA GLY A 191 1.65 6.15 28.50
C GLY A 191 0.61 5.07 28.80
N ARG A 192 -0.48 5.42 29.51
CA ARG A 192 -1.58 4.46 29.80
C ARG A 192 -2.24 3.90 28.54
N ILE A 193 -2.39 4.70 27.48
CA ILE A 193 -2.92 4.25 26.19
C ILE A 193 -2.01 3.18 25.58
N LEU A 194 -0.71 3.44 25.52
CA LEU A 194 0.28 2.51 24.98
C LEU A 194 0.38 1.23 25.81
N HIS A 195 0.43 1.37 27.15
CA HIS A 195 0.48 0.24 28.08
C HIS A 195 -0.71 -0.72 27.91
N ARG A 196 -1.93 -0.16 27.80
CA ARG A 196 -3.14 -0.96 27.55
C ARG A 196 -3.03 -1.74 26.24
N GLN A 197 -2.51 -1.11 25.20
CA GLN A 197 -2.36 -1.75 23.91
C GLN A 197 -1.26 -2.81 23.90
N LEU A 198 -0.14 -2.56 24.61
CA LEU A 198 0.93 -3.52 24.83
C LEU A 198 0.38 -4.81 25.49
N TYR A 199 -0.42 -4.66 26.54
CA TYR A 199 -1.09 -5.79 27.19
C TYR A 199 -1.98 -6.59 26.21
N ARG A 200 -2.69 -5.93 25.29
CA ARG A 200 -3.50 -6.62 24.27
C ARG A 200 -2.66 -7.39 23.26
N VAL A 201 -1.50 -6.87 22.88
CA VAL A 201 -0.54 -7.57 22.00
C VAL A 201 -0.01 -8.82 22.71
N GLN A 202 0.37 -8.71 23.99
CA GLN A 202 0.85 -9.83 24.81
C GLN A 202 -0.18 -10.97 24.92
N VAL A 203 -1.43 -10.65 25.24
CA VAL A 203 -2.52 -11.66 25.29
C VAL A 203 -2.71 -12.36 23.93
N SER A 204 -2.53 -11.62 22.82
CA SER A 204 -2.65 -12.18 21.47
C SER A 204 -1.46 -13.07 21.12
N LEU A 205 -0.24 -12.72 21.54
CA LEU A 205 0.97 -13.52 21.41
C LEU A 205 0.86 -14.85 22.16
N GLU A 206 0.39 -14.82 23.41
CA GLU A 206 0.14 -16.03 24.21
C GLU A 206 -0.86 -17.00 23.56
N SER A 207 -1.81 -16.44 22.79
CA SER A 207 -2.84 -17.19 22.09
C SER A 207 -2.40 -17.69 20.71
N ALA A 208 -1.26 -17.25 20.19
CA ALA A 208 -0.80 -17.56 18.83
C ALA A 208 0.08 -18.85 18.81
N PRO A 209 -0.42 -19.96 18.23
CA PRO A 209 0.35 -21.20 18.18
C PRO A 209 1.59 -21.04 17.29
N GLY A 210 2.78 -21.18 17.89
CA GLY A 210 4.07 -21.04 17.20
C GLY A 210 4.67 -19.63 17.23
N GLY A 211 4.07 -18.70 17.97
CA GLY A 211 4.49 -17.30 18.05
C GLY A 211 4.13 -16.51 16.80
N ASP A 212 4.33 -15.19 16.85
CA ASP A 212 4.06 -14.31 15.72
C ASP A 212 5.11 -13.20 15.63
N PRO A 213 6.09 -13.34 14.72
CA PRO A 213 7.20 -12.38 14.61
C PRO A 213 6.76 -10.93 14.35
N MET A 214 5.58 -10.74 13.76
CA MET A 214 5.01 -9.42 13.52
C MET A 214 4.46 -8.80 14.81
N LEU A 215 3.84 -9.62 15.67
CA LEU A 215 3.36 -9.19 16.98
C LEU A 215 4.51 -9.03 17.97
N ASP A 216 5.54 -9.88 17.91
CA ASP A 216 6.76 -9.73 18.72
C ASP A 216 7.43 -8.36 18.45
N ALA A 217 7.57 -8.00 17.18
CA ALA A 217 8.14 -6.71 16.79
C ALA A 217 7.24 -5.52 17.19
N LEU A 218 5.92 -5.71 17.20
CA LEU A 218 4.98 -4.69 17.64
C LEU A 218 4.99 -4.52 19.16
N GLU A 219 5.17 -5.60 19.92
CA GLU A 219 5.35 -5.57 21.37
C GLU A 219 6.59 -4.73 21.73
N GLU A 220 7.75 -5.04 21.13
CA GLU A 220 8.98 -4.28 21.36
C GLU A 220 8.83 -2.79 20.97
N GLU A 221 8.16 -2.48 19.85
CA GLU A 221 7.93 -1.08 19.47
C GLU A 221 7.00 -0.36 20.46
N LEU A 222 5.96 -1.01 20.98
CA LEU A 222 5.07 -0.39 21.97
C LEU A 222 5.76 -0.14 23.31
N GLU A 223 6.62 -1.06 23.77
CA GLU A 223 7.48 -0.85 24.95
C GLU A 223 8.37 0.38 24.77
N GLU A 224 9.06 0.48 23.62
CA GLU A 224 9.91 1.63 23.33
C GLU A 224 9.14 2.95 23.24
N LEU A 225 7.91 2.91 22.73
CA LEU A 225 7.06 4.09 22.65
C LEU A 225 6.58 4.52 24.05
N GLU A 226 6.24 3.57 24.92
CA GLU A 226 5.85 3.84 26.32
C GLU A 226 6.99 4.49 27.11
N GLU A 227 8.23 3.98 26.99
CA GLU A 227 9.43 4.59 27.59
C GLU A 227 9.66 6.04 27.13
N CYS A 228 9.24 6.38 25.91
CA CYS A 228 9.39 7.74 25.38
C CYS A 228 8.27 8.71 25.81
N MET A 229 7.28 8.24 26.59
CA MET A 229 6.18 9.05 27.11
C MET A 229 6.37 9.43 28.58
N GLU A 230 7.56 9.24 29.16
CA GLU A 230 7.85 9.58 30.56
C GLU A 230 7.78 11.10 30.82
N ASP A 231 8.38 11.92 29.95
CA ASP A 231 8.42 13.36 30.10
C ASP A 231 8.43 14.11 28.75
N GLU A 232 8.14 15.43 28.82
CA GLU A 232 8.03 16.30 27.65
C GLU A 232 9.37 16.46 26.90
N GLU A 233 10.49 16.47 27.62
CA GLU A 233 11.81 16.69 27.02
C GLU A 233 12.21 15.48 26.17
N GLU A 234 12.04 14.27 26.70
CA GLU A 234 12.34 13.02 26.00
C GLU A 234 11.38 12.80 24.81
N TYR A 235 10.10 13.14 24.99
CA TYR A 235 9.12 13.10 23.90
C TYR A 235 9.52 14.04 22.75
N GLU A 236 9.85 15.30 23.02
CA GLU A 236 10.25 16.23 21.94
C GLU A 236 11.61 15.88 21.34
N ARG A 237 12.55 15.36 22.15
CA ARG A 237 13.90 14.99 21.70
C ARG A 237 13.89 13.76 20.79
N VAL A 238 13.10 12.75 21.11
CA VAL A 238 13.11 11.46 20.39
C VAL A 238 11.71 10.83 20.23
N GLY A 239 10.86 10.89 21.25
CA GLY A 239 9.57 10.20 21.27
C GLY A 239 8.66 10.54 20.09
N ARG A 240 8.53 11.84 19.77
CA ARG A 240 7.67 12.34 18.70
C ARG A 240 8.02 11.74 17.34
N ALA A 241 9.31 11.56 17.04
CA ALA A 241 9.77 10.94 15.80
C ALA A 241 9.49 9.42 15.78
N ARG A 242 9.66 8.74 16.92
CA ARG A 242 9.37 7.29 17.05
C ARG A 242 7.88 7.00 16.91
N VAL A 243 7.03 7.80 17.55
CA VAL A 243 5.58 7.68 17.45
C VAL A 243 5.10 7.88 16.01
N LEU A 244 5.64 8.88 15.31
CA LEU A 244 5.34 9.09 13.89
C LEU A 244 5.78 7.90 13.02
N LYS A 245 6.93 7.30 13.32
CA LYS A 245 7.43 6.09 12.65
C LYS A 245 6.48 4.92 12.87
N GLY A 246 6.15 4.57 14.13
CA GLY A 246 5.26 3.45 14.45
C GLY A 246 3.87 3.63 13.83
N MET A 247 3.28 4.82 13.99
CA MET A 247 1.98 5.15 13.39
C MET A 247 1.99 5.01 11.86
N SER A 248 2.99 5.60 11.18
CA SER A 248 3.07 5.51 9.72
C SER A 248 3.37 4.10 9.21
N SER A 249 4.17 3.34 9.95
CA SER A 249 4.54 1.95 9.64
C SER A 249 3.31 1.06 9.67
N HIS A 250 2.61 1.04 10.80
CA HIS A 250 1.47 0.16 11.01
C HIS A 250 0.23 0.63 10.24
N ALA A 251 -0.04 1.93 10.13
CA ALA A 251 -1.21 2.41 9.38
C ALA A 251 -1.10 2.15 7.86
N GLN A 252 0.11 2.22 7.29
CA GLN A 252 0.33 2.07 5.85
C GLN A 252 0.95 0.72 5.46
N GLN A 253 1.23 -0.15 6.44
CA GLN A 253 1.99 -1.39 6.28
C GLN A 253 3.31 -1.17 5.52
N ARG A 254 4.08 -0.17 5.96
CA ARG A 254 5.33 0.28 5.32
C ARG A 254 6.52 0.00 6.21
N ALA A 255 7.56 -0.62 5.66
CA ALA A 255 8.80 -0.80 6.40
C ALA A 255 9.46 0.55 6.72
N SER A 256 10.07 0.62 7.89
CA SER A 256 10.94 1.73 8.31
C SER A 256 12.34 1.21 8.61
N TYR A 257 13.37 1.98 8.23
CA TYR A 257 14.78 1.63 8.41
C TYR A 257 15.45 2.38 9.56
N VAL A 258 14.70 3.22 10.28
CA VAL A 258 15.24 3.99 11.42
C VAL A 258 15.46 3.02 12.57
N ALA A 259 16.71 2.62 12.78
CA ALA A 259 17.12 1.84 13.93
C ALA A 259 16.98 2.70 15.19
N VAL A 260 16.07 2.29 16.06
CA VAL A 260 16.00 2.78 17.44
C VAL A 260 16.86 1.83 18.30
N ARG A 261 17.30 2.29 19.47
CA ARG A 261 18.44 1.75 20.24
C ARG A 261 18.52 0.22 20.34
N LYS A 262 19.76 -0.29 20.35
CA LYS A 262 20.12 -1.66 20.74
C LYS A 262 19.67 -1.92 22.19
N ARG A 263 18.59 -2.66 22.40
CA ARG A 263 18.65 -3.71 23.43
C ARG A 263 19.37 -4.90 22.80
N GLU A 264 20.24 -5.57 23.55
CA GLU A 264 21.11 -6.67 23.09
C GLU A 264 20.35 -7.95 22.71
N ARG A 265 19.03 -7.90 22.56
CA ARG A 265 18.26 -8.96 21.92
C ARG A 265 18.64 -9.02 20.45
N GLU A 266 18.87 -10.22 19.93
CA GLU A 266 19.07 -10.45 18.50
C GLU A 266 17.99 -9.69 17.73
N ARG A 267 18.42 -8.86 16.77
CA ARG A 267 17.57 -7.88 16.07
C ARG A 267 16.25 -8.52 15.65
N ALA A 268 15.16 -8.16 16.32
CA ALA A 268 13.83 -8.63 15.97
C ALA A 268 13.53 -8.30 14.49
N PRO A 269 12.81 -9.19 13.78
CA PRO A 269 12.46 -8.98 12.38
C PRO A 269 11.71 -7.66 12.24
N GLN A 270 12.16 -6.81 11.32
CA GLN A 270 11.52 -5.52 11.08
C GLN A 270 10.17 -5.74 10.38
N PRO A 271 9.07 -5.22 10.94
CA PRO A 271 7.75 -5.41 10.34
C PRO A 271 7.70 -4.81 8.94
N TYR A 272 6.99 -5.48 8.04
CA TYR A 272 6.78 -5.09 6.63
C TYR A 272 8.04 -5.07 5.76
N MET A 273 9.21 -5.48 6.26
CA MET A 273 10.44 -5.48 5.50
C MET A 273 10.56 -6.75 4.66
N THR A 274 10.84 -6.60 3.36
CA THR A 274 11.08 -7.75 2.46
C THR A 274 12.56 -8.08 2.38
N THR A 275 12.91 -9.32 2.03
CA THR A 275 14.31 -9.76 1.84
C THR A 275 15.08 -8.86 0.87
N ALA A 276 14.42 -8.38 -0.19
CA ALA A 276 15.00 -7.44 -1.15
C ALA A 276 15.32 -6.08 -0.51
N MET A 277 14.41 -5.57 0.34
CA MET A 277 14.64 -4.33 1.09
C MET A 277 15.79 -4.49 2.08
N GLU A 278 15.91 -5.64 2.77
CA GLU A 278 17.04 -5.88 3.66
C GLU A 278 18.37 -5.90 2.91
N SER A 279 18.41 -6.54 1.75
CA SER A 279 19.59 -6.58 0.88
C SER A 279 20.01 -5.18 0.45
N MET A 280 19.05 -4.34 0.06
CA MET A 280 19.29 -2.95 -0.33
C MET A 280 19.82 -2.11 0.83
N VAL A 281 19.27 -2.27 2.04
CA VAL A 281 19.78 -1.58 3.23
C VAL A 281 21.20 -2.02 3.56
N LYS A 282 21.49 -3.33 3.57
CA LYS A 282 22.83 -3.88 3.80
C LYS A 282 23.83 -3.34 2.76
N LYS A 283 23.43 -3.27 1.49
CA LYS A 283 24.26 -2.69 0.42
C LYS A 283 24.51 -1.20 0.64
N SER A 284 23.48 -0.43 1.03
CA SER A 284 23.64 0.99 1.35
C SER A 284 24.54 1.25 2.55
N GLN A 285 24.51 0.38 3.57
CA GLN A 285 25.38 0.50 4.74
C GLN A 285 26.85 0.28 4.35
N LYS A 286 27.14 -0.79 3.61
CA LYS A 286 28.49 -1.06 3.07
C LYS A 286 29.01 0.10 2.22
N LEU A 287 28.19 0.63 1.32
CA LEU A 287 28.58 1.77 0.48
C LEU A 287 28.88 3.04 1.29
N ARG A 288 28.19 3.27 2.41
CA ARG A 288 28.47 4.42 3.31
C ARG A 288 29.76 4.22 4.10
N GLU A 289 30.08 2.99 4.47
CA GLU A 289 31.34 2.64 5.13
C GLU A 289 32.53 2.80 4.16
N GLU A 290 32.36 2.39 2.90
CA GLU A 290 33.36 2.52 1.84
C GLU A 290 33.56 3.99 1.39
N HIS A 291 32.50 4.80 1.43
CA HIS A 291 32.50 6.20 1.01
C HIS A 291 31.82 7.12 2.04
N PRO A 292 32.51 7.47 3.14
CA PRO A 292 31.95 8.33 4.17
C PRO A 292 31.71 9.74 3.59
N THR A 293 30.43 10.13 3.53
CA THR A 293 30.01 11.48 3.16
C THR A 293 29.68 12.25 4.44
N SER A 294 30.22 13.46 4.59
CA SER A 294 29.88 14.33 5.71
C SER A 294 28.39 14.70 5.63
N PRO A 295 27.63 14.66 6.75
CA PRO A 295 26.25 15.10 6.75
C PRO A 295 26.16 16.58 6.35
N PRO A 296 25.14 16.98 5.58
CA PRO A 296 24.92 18.38 5.27
C PRO A 296 24.74 19.19 6.56
N PRO A 297 25.23 20.46 6.59
CA PRO A 297 25.10 21.30 7.78
C PRO A 297 23.63 21.46 8.16
N LEU A 298 23.34 21.40 9.46
CA LEU A 298 21.99 21.58 9.99
C LEU A 298 21.46 22.97 9.58
N PRO A 299 20.18 23.08 9.18
CA PRO A 299 19.58 24.38 8.90
C PRO A 299 19.59 25.24 10.17
N GLU A 300 19.99 26.51 10.05
CA GLU A 300 20.00 27.46 11.16
C GLU A 300 18.61 27.52 11.81
N LYS A 301 18.54 27.28 13.13
CA LYS A 301 17.31 27.43 13.91
C LYS A 301 16.77 28.83 13.68
N ARG A 302 15.64 28.96 12.98
CA ARG A 302 14.88 30.23 12.91
C ARG A 302 14.60 30.65 14.35
N LYS A 303 15.24 31.74 14.80
CA LYS A 303 14.88 32.42 16.04
C LYS A 303 13.38 32.74 15.95
N ARG A 304 12.56 32.09 16.78
CA ARG A 304 11.18 32.56 17.00
C ARG A 304 11.32 33.97 17.54
N GLY A 305 10.88 34.95 16.75
CA GLY A 305 10.86 36.35 17.16
C GLY A 305 10.06 36.48 18.44
N SER A 306 10.71 36.95 19.49
CA SER A 306 10.08 37.46 20.70
C SER A 306 9.60 38.89 20.44
N ASP A 307 8.57 39.04 19.60
CA ASP A 307 7.76 40.26 19.59
C ASP A 307 6.53 40.02 20.48
N ARG A 308 6.73 40.27 21.78
CA ARG A 308 5.67 40.77 22.65
C ARG A 308 6.19 42.06 23.27
N SER A 309 5.71 43.18 22.77
CA SER A 309 5.59 44.46 23.45
C SER A 309 4.19 44.98 23.18
#